data_AF-A0A0G0QS31-F1
#
_entry.id   AF-A0A0G0QS31-F1
#
_cell.length_a   1.000
_cell.length_b   1.000
_cell.length_c   1.000
_cell.angle_alpha   90.00
_cell.angle_beta   90.00
_cell.angle_gamma   90.00
#
_symmetry.space_group_name_H-M   'P 1'
#
loop_
_entity.id
_entity.type
_entity.pdbx_description
1 polymer ?
#
loop_
_entity_poly.entity_id
_entity_poly.type
_entity_poly.pdbx_seq_one_letter_code
_entity_poly.pdbx_strand_id
1 'polypeptide(L)' 'MVKILEPIKNKLHELLRFLIITGILLTILAVLIAWSDRLLRLLVALFILIIAYSLFYGAYKLWGIKKLF' A
#
# COMPACT_ATOMS: atom_id res chain seq x y z
N MET A 1 24.78 17.33 10.52
CA MET A 1 23.33 17.00 10.55
C MET A 1 22.86 16.16 9.35
N VAL A 2 23.54 16.16 8.19
CA VAL A 2 23.12 15.40 6.97
C VAL A 2 23.22 13.87 7.10
N LYS A 3 24.23 13.33 7.79
CA LYS A 3 24.51 11.87 7.85
C LYS A 3 23.45 11.03 8.59
N ILE A 4 22.59 11.64 9.41
CA ILE A 4 21.55 10.91 10.18
C ILE A 4 20.26 10.75 9.34
N LEU A 5 20.07 11.62 8.34
CA LEU A 5 18.86 11.64 7.50
C LEU A 5 18.94 10.65 6.32
N GLU A 6 20.14 10.31 5.86
CA GLU A 6 20.39 9.31 4.81
C GLU A 6 19.80 7.92 5.13
N PRO A 7 20.04 7.32 6.31
CA PRO A 7 19.44 6.02 6.64
C PRO A 7 17.91 6.10 6.73
N ILE A 8 17.36 7.22 7.19
CA ILE A 8 15.91 7.45 7.28
C ILE A 8 15.31 7.52 5.86
N LYS A 9 15.95 8.23 4.94
CA LYS A 9 15.53 8.35 3.54
C LYS A 9 15.54 7.01 2.82
N ASN A 10 16.56 6.19 3.06
CA ASN A 10 16.66 4.84 2.49
C ASN A 10 15.56 3.93 3.03
N LYS A 11 15.34 3.94 4.36
CA LYS A 11 14.30 3.13 4.99
C LYS A 11 12.89 3.55 4.59
N LEU A 12 12.63 4.84 4.39
CA LEU A 12 11.38 5.34 3.82
C LEU A 12 11.18 4.88 2.37
N HIS A 13 12.25 4.80 1.59
CA HIS A 13 12.17 4.32 0.21
C HIS A 13 11.83 2.82 0.14
N GLU A 14 12.45 2.01 1.01
CA GLU A 14 12.10 0.59 1.16
C GLU A 14 10.66 0.42 1.64
N LEU A 15 10.23 1.20 2.63
CA LEU A 15 8.86 1.17 3.16
C LEU A 15 7.83 1.53 2.08
N LEU A 16 8.11 2.57 1.28
CA LEU A 16 7.29 2.96 0.12
C LEU A 16 7.16 1.80 -0.88
N ARG A 17 8.29 1.17 -1.22
CA ARG A 17 8.32 0.04 -2.15
C ARG A 17 7.51 -1.14 -1.62
N PHE A 18 7.65 -1.44 -0.34
CA PHE A 18 6.90 -2.50 0.32
C PHE A 18 5.39 -2.20 0.31
N LEU A 19 4.97 -1.00 0.73
CA LEU A 19 3.56 -0.60 0.73
C LEU A 19 2.91 -0.72 -0.67
N ILE A 20 3.62 -0.31 -1.72
CA ILE A 20 3.13 -0.40 -3.09
C ILE A 20 3.00 -1.86 -3.52
N ILE A 21 4.01 -2.70 -3.28
CA ILE A 21 3.98 -4.13 -3.64
C ILE A 21 2.84 -4.84 -2.90
N THR A 22 2.69 -4.60 -1.60
CA THR A 22 1.61 -5.18 -0.78
C THR A 22 0.24 -4.70 -1.24
N GLY A 23 0.08 -3.41 -1.56
CA GLY A 23 -1.17 -2.87 -2.10
C GLY A 23 -1.57 -3.51 -3.44
N ILE A 24 -0.60 -3.75 -4.33
CA ILE A 24 -0.84 -4.41 -5.62
C ILE A 24 -1.28 -5.86 -5.39
N LEU A 25 -0.57 -6.60 -4.52
CA LEU A 25 -0.92 -7.98 -4.16
C LEU A 25 -2.35 -8.08 -3.61
N LEU A 26 -2.73 -7.19 -2.68
CA LEU A 26 -4.08 -7.16 -2.12
C LEU A 26 -5.14 -6.82 -3.18
N THR A 27 -4.82 -5.93 -4.13
CA THR A 27 -5.72 -5.63 -5.24
C THR A 27 -5.96 -6.87 -6.11
N ILE A 28 -4.91 -7.59 -6.48
CA ILE A 28 -5.02 -8.84 -7.26
C ILE A 28 -5.86 -9.87 -6.49
N LEU A 29 -5.60 -10.01 -5.19
CA LEU A 29 -6.33 -10.94 -4.33
C LEU A 29 -7.83 -10.57 -4.26
N ALA A 30 -8.16 -9.29 -4.13
CA ALA A 30 -9.54 -8.82 -4.13
C ALA A 30 -10.25 -9.15 -5.45
N VAL A 31 -9.59 -8.94 -6.60
CA VAL A 31 -10.16 -9.30 -7.91
C VAL A 31 -10.41 -10.81 -8.02
N LEU A 32 -9.48 -11.65 -7.56
CA LEU A 32 -9.65 -13.11 -7.54
C LEU A 32 -10.84 -13.53 -6.67
N ILE A 33 -11.00 -12.90 -5.51
CA ILE A 33 -12.10 -13.21 -4.59
C ILE A 33 -13.45 -12.76 -5.18
N ALA A 34 -13.49 -11.60 -5.84
CA ALA A 34 -14.69 -11.03 -6.44
C ALA A 34 -15.23 -11.84 -7.63
N TRP A 35 -14.38 -12.61 -8.32
CA TRP A 35 -14.78 -13.43 -9.48
C TRP A 35 -15.69 -14.61 -9.13
N SER A 36 -15.93 -14.89 -7.85
CA SER A 36 -16.77 -16.00 -7.41
C SER A 36 -18.25 -15.63 -7.22
N ASP A 37 -19.16 -16.56 -7.53
CA ASP A 37 -20.62 -16.39 -7.46
C ASP A 37 -21.25 -16.03 -6.09
N ARG A 38 -20.49 -16.00 -4.99
CA ARG A 38 -21.06 -15.76 -3.64
C ARG A 38 -20.99 -14.28 -3.25
N LEU A 39 -22.13 -13.68 -2.90
CA LEU A 39 -22.24 -12.31 -2.37
C LEU A 39 -21.29 -12.01 -1.19
N LEU A 40 -21.08 -12.98 -0.29
CA LEU A 40 -20.18 -12.82 0.85
C LEU A 40 -18.72 -12.58 0.41
N ARG A 41 -18.30 -13.14 -0.73
CA ARG A 41 -16.97 -12.93 -1.30
C ARG A 41 -16.82 -11.54 -1.88
N LEU A 42 -17.88 -10.96 -2.45
CA LEU A 42 -17.88 -9.57 -2.92
C LEU A 42 -17.61 -8.59 -1.78
N LEU A 43 -18.27 -8.78 -0.63
CA LEU A 43 -18.04 -8.00 0.60
C LEU A 43 -16.59 -8.11 1.10
N VAL A 44 -16.04 -9.33 1.10
CA VAL A 44 -14.65 -9.59 1.50
C VAL A 44 -13.67 -8.94 0.52
N ALA A 45 -13.90 -9.06 -0.78
CA ALA A 45 -13.09 -8.40 -1.81
C ALA A 45 -13.10 -6.88 -1.64
N LEU A 46 -14.28 -6.29 -1.39
CA LEU A 46 -14.42 -4.85 -1.15
C LEU A 46 -13.62 -4.39 0.08
N PHE A 47 -13.72 -5.14 1.17
CA PHE A 47 -12.96 -4.86 2.40
C PHE A 47 -11.45 -4.89 2.15
N ILE A 48 -10.97 -5.89 1.42
CA ILE A 48 -9.55 -6.02 1.04
C ILE A 48 -9.11 -4.87 0.13
N LEU A 49 -9.99 -4.41 -0.77
CA LEU A 49 -9.74 -3.27 -1.64
C LEU A 49 -9.61 -1.96 -0.86
N ILE A 50 -10.42 -1.77 0.19
CA ILE A 50 -10.32 -0.62 1.10
C ILE A 50 -8.96 -0.61 1.83
N ILE A 51 -8.49 -1.77 2.26
CA ILE A 51 -7.16 -1.91 2.89
C ILE A 51 -6.06 -1.60 1.88
N ALA A 52 -6.14 -2.16 0.66
CA ALA A 52 -5.18 -1.89 -0.41
C ALA A 52 -5.11 -0.38 -0.73
N TYR A 53 -6.27 0.27 -0.86
CA TYR A 53 -6.35 1.71 -1.07
C TYR A 53 -5.72 2.50 0.07
N SER A 54 -5.96 2.09 1.32
CA SER A 54 -5.34 2.72 2.49
C SER A 54 -3.82 2.62 2.48
N LEU A 55 -3.26 1.48 2.04
CA LEU A 55 -1.82 1.30 1.85
C LEU A 55 -1.27 2.20 0.74
N PHE A 56 -1.97 2.31 -0.39
CA PHE A 56 -1.56 3.23 -1.46
C PHE A 56 -1.61 4.70 -1.02
N TYR A 57 -2.66 5.09 -0.28
CA TYR A 57 -2.76 6.43 0.28
C TYR A 57 -1.65 6.71 1.30
N GLY A 58 -1.33 5.73 2.16
CA GLY A 58 -0.19 5.80 3.06
C GLY A 58 1.13 5.98 2.31
N ALA A 59 1.33 5.26 1.21
CA ALA A 59 2.51 5.39 0.35
C ALA A 59 2.58 6.78 -0.27
N TYR A 60 1.47 7.29 -0.81
CA TYR A 60 1.41 8.63 -1.38
C TYR A 60 1.76 9.71 -0.34
N LYS A 61 1.20 9.61 0.88
CA LYS A 61 1.48 10.56 1.95
C LYS A 61 2.94 10.49 2.42
N LEU A 62 3.50 9.28 2.57
CA LEU A 62 4.91 9.08 2.90
C LEU A 62 5.83 9.64 1.81
N TRP A 63 5.45 9.53 0.54
CA TRP A 63 6.19 10.11 -0.57
C TRP A 63 6.17 11.65 -0.52
N GLY A 64 5.03 12.26 -0.17
CA GLY A 64 4.93 13.70 0.06
C GLY A 64 5.84 14.19 1.18
N ILE A 65 5.92 13.45 2.29
CA ILE A 65 6.84 13.76 3.41
C ILE A 65 8.30 13.60 2.97
N LYS A 66 8.61 12.55 2.20
CA LYS A 66 9.95 12.37 1.62
C LYS A 66 10.35 13.52 0.70
N LYS A 67 9.41 14.21 0.05
CA LYS A 67 9.67 15.35 -0.83
C LYS A 67 9.97 16.65 -0.07
N LEU A 68 9.58 16.72 1.21
CA LEU A 68 9.83 17.85 2.11
C LEU A 68 11.22 17.80 2.78
N PHE A 69 11.89 16.65 2.73
CA PHE A 69 13.24 16.40 3.26
C PHE A 69 14.27 16.18 2.14
#